data_AF-A0A7D9LLP5-F1
#
_entry.id   AF-A0A7D9LLP5-F1
#
_cell.length_a   1.000
_cell.length_b   1.000
_cell.length_c   1.000
_cell.angle_alpha   90.00
_cell.angle_beta   90.00
_cell.angle_gamma   90.00
#
_symmetry.space_group_name_H-M   'P 1'
#
loop_
_entity.id
_entity.type
_entity.pdbx_description
1 polymer ?
#
loop_
_entity_poly.entity_id
_entity_poly.type
_entity_poly.pdbx_seq_one_letter_code
_entity_poly.pdbx_strand_id
1 'polypeptide(L)'
;TTDGRRETVVWVANERAKECHDCKVKFTHFNRRHHCRACGQVFCNECSSHRVCLLKLGYTKQERVCDRCYIKHRDEVDKRGIKGSK
;
A
#
# COMPACT_ATOMS: atom_id res chain seq x y z
N THR A 1 -17.74 17.87 -21.08
CA THR A 1 -16.71 18.47 -20.21
C THR A 1 -15.96 17.34 -19.53
N THR A 2 -14.77 17.04 -20.02
CA THR A 2 -13.89 15.96 -19.56
C THR A 2 -13.25 16.38 -18.23
N ASP A 3 -13.88 16.06 -17.10
CA ASP A 3 -13.26 16.29 -15.79
C ASP A 3 -12.24 15.18 -15.51
N GLY A 4 -10.96 15.54 -15.61
CA GLY A 4 -9.80 14.70 -15.33
C GLY A 4 -9.72 14.36 -13.86
N ARG A 5 -10.56 13.41 -13.41
CA ARG A 5 -10.57 12.88 -12.05
C ARG A 5 -9.20 12.30 -11.72
N ARG A 6 -8.37 13.07 -11.03
CA ARG A 6 -7.26 12.54 -10.23
C ARG A 6 -7.87 11.54 -9.26
N GLU A 7 -7.55 10.25 -9.44
CA GLU A 7 -8.06 9.17 -8.62
C GLU A 7 -7.48 9.30 -7.21
N THR A 8 -8.20 9.98 -6.31
CA THR A 8 -7.79 10.13 -4.92
C THR A 8 -8.08 8.83 -4.19
N VAL A 9 -7.02 8.14 -3.78
CA VAL A 9 -7.12 6.92 -2.96
C VAL A 9 -7.79 7.27 -1.63
N VAL A 10 -8.98 6.71 -1.37
CA VAL A 10 -9.69 6.93 -0.11
C VAL A 10 -9.05 6.08 0.98
N TRP A 11 -8.43 6.73 1.96
CA TRP A 11 -7.83 6.06 3.11
C TRP A 11 -8.89 5.65 4.12
N VAL A 12 -8.92 4.37 4.47
CA VAL A 12 -9.84 3.84 5.48
C VAL A 12 -9.37 4.27 6.87
N ALA A 13 -10.25 4.91 7.64
CA ALA A 13 -9.97 5.28 9.03
C ALA A 13 -9.70 4.03 9.88
N ASN A 14 -8.71 4.10 10.77
CA ASN A 14 -8.26 2.98 11.60
C ASN A 14 -9.39 2.38 12.46
N GLU A 15 -10.29 3.22 12.97
CA GLU A 15 -11.41 2.84 13.82
C GLU A 15 -12.40 1.92 13.10
N ARG A 16 -12.49 2.04 11.77
CA ARG A 16 -13.36 1.21 10.92
C ARG A 16 -12.71 -0.12 10.55
N ALA A 17 -11.38 -0.20 10.57
CA ALA A 17 -10.64 -1.41 10.26
C ALA A 17 -10.42 -2.27 11.52
N LYS A 18 -11.32 -3.23 11.74
CA LYS A 18 -11.25 -4.19 12.86
C LYS A 18 -10.36 -5.40 12.56
N GLU A 19 -10.15 -5.68 11.27
CA GLU A 19 -9.39 -6.83 10.78
C GLU A 19 -8.64 -6.49 9.50
N CYS A 20 -7.61 -7.28 9.18
CA CYS A 20 -6.85 -7.15 7.94
C CYS A 20 -7.77 -7.26 6.74
N HIS A 21 -7.65 -6.33 5.79
CA HIS A 21 -8.46 -6.33 4.58
C HIS A 21 -8.29 -7.61 3.73
N ASP A 22 -7.12 -8.25 3.79
CA ASP A 22 -6.81 -9.47 3.02
C ASP A 22 -7.10 -10.75 3.83
N CYS A 23 -6.26 -11.07 4.83
CA CYS A 23 -6.35 -12.33 5.57
C CYS A 23 -7.36 -12.35 6.73
N LYS A 24 -8.09 -11.25 6.97
CA LYS A 24 -9.13 -11.12 8.01
C LYS A 24 -8.67 -11.34 9.45
N VAL A 25 -7.36 -11.37 9.70
CA VAL A 25 -6.85 -11.42 11.09
C VAL A 25 -7.28 -10.16 11.85
N LYS A 26 -7.80 -10.34 13.06
CA LYS A 26 -8.21 -9.22 13.92
C LYS A 26 -7.01 -8.40 14.36
N PHE A 27 -7.16 -7.08 14.35
CA PHE A 27 -6.14 -6.21 14.91
C PHE A 27 -6.19 -6.21 16.43
N THR A 28 -5.01 -6.19 17.04
CA THR A 28 -4.82 -6.15 18.49
C THR A 28 -3.74 -5.12 18.82
N HIS A 29 -3.39 -4.96 20.09
CA HIS A 29 -2.26 -4.09 20.47
C HIS A 29 -0.92 -4.57 19.87
N PHE A 30 -0.78 -5.88 19.64
CA PHE A 30 0.42 -6.49 19.05
C PHE A 30 0.30 -6.64 17.53
N ASN A 31 -0.88 -6.99 17.01
CA ASN A 31 -1.15 -7.02 15.57
C ASN A 31 -1.70 -5.66 15.12
N ARG A 32 -0.79 -4.74 14.80
CA ARG A 32 -1.10 -3.35 14.49
C ARG A 32 -1.61 -3.16 13.06
N ARG A 33 -2.31 -2.05 12.86
CA ARG A 33 -2.87 -1.61 11.57
C ARG A 33 -1.81 -0.98 10.68
N HIS A 34 -1.82 -1.32 9.40
CA HIS A 34 -0.93 -0.73 8.41
C HIS A 34 -1.69 -0.37 7.12
N HIS A 35 -1.62 0.87 6.69
CA HIS A 35 -2.20 1.28 5.42
C HIS A 35 -1.31 0.94 4.23
N CYS A 36 -1.93 0.43 3.17
CA CYS A 36 -1.32 0.43 1.84
C CYS A 36 -1.41 1.84 1.25
N ARG A 37 -0.28 2.46 0.91
CA ARG A 37 -0.27 3.82 0.33
C ARG A 37 -0.86 3.87 -1.08
N ALA A 38 -0.93 2.74 -1.77
CA ALA A 38 -1.47 2.64 -3.13
C ALA A 38 -3.00 2.47 -3.16
N CYS A 39 -3.61 1.74 -2.23
CA CYS A 39 -5.06 1.46 -2.24
C CYS A 39 -5.82 1.97 -1.01
N GLY A 40 -5.14 2.48 0.01
CA GLY A 40 -5.77 3.11 1.18
C GLY A 40 -6.41 2.15 2.18
N GLN A 41 -6.45 0.84 1.87
CA GLN A 41 -6.96 -0.20 2.77
C GLN A 41 -5.97 -0.52 3.90
N VAL A 42 -6.48 -1.16 4.96
CA VAL A 42 -5.73 -1.48 6.18
C VAL A 42 -5.39 -2.97 6.24
N PHE A 43 -4.14 -3.29 6.52
CA PHE A 43 -3.58 -4.64 6.52
C PHE A 43 -2.78 -4.93 7.79
N CYS A 44 -2.54 -6.22 8.08
CA CYS A 44 -1.55 -6.63 9.08
C CYS A 44 -0.13 -6.47 8.52
N ASN A 45 0.88 -6.70 9.37
CA ASN A 45 2.27 -6.54 8.95
C ASN A 45 2.67 -7.52 7.83
N GLU A 46 2.15 -8.75 7.89
CA GLU A 46 2.44 -9.81 6.93
C GLU A 46 1.91 -9.48 5.53
N CYS A 47 0.61 -9.18 5.40
CA CYS A 47 -0.04 -8.82 4.12
C CYS A 47 0.35 -7.43 3.58
N SER A 48 1.26 -6.72 4.25
CA SER A 48 1.79 -5.42 3.81
C SER A 48 3.28 -5.28 4.07
N SER A 49 4.01 -6.38 4.01
CA SER A 49 5.44 -6.44 4.33
C SER A 49 6.32 -5.74 3.27
N HIS A 50 5.79 -5.52 2.08
CA HIS A 50 6.53 -4.95 0.96
C HIS A 50 6.49 -3.41 0.88
N ARG A 51 7.47 -2.86 0.16
CA ARG A 51 7.56 -1.44 -0.18
C ARG A 51 7.90 -1.22 -1.65
N VAL A 52 7.35 -0.17 -2.26
CA VAL A 52 7.61 0.24 -3.66
C VAL A 52 7.55 1.75 -3.82
N CYS A 53 8.23 2.30 -4.83
CA CYS A 53 8.07 3.70 -5.21
C CYS A 53 6.76 3.91 -5.98
N LEU A 54 5.89 4.79 -5.48
CA LEU A 54 4.60 5.10 -6.10
C LEU A 54 4.65 6.47 -6.81
N LEU A 55 5.54 6.60 -7.79
CA LEU A 55 5.83 7.89 -8.46
C LEU A 55 4.60 8.54 -9.07
N LYS A 56 3.69 7.75 -9.66
CA LYS A 56 2.44 8.25 -10.25
C LYS A 56 1.46 8.82 -9.21
N LEU A 57 1.61 8.41 -7.95
CA LEU A 57 0.85 8.93 -6.82
C LEU A 57 1.59 10.06 -6.08
N GLY A 58 2.74 10.51 -6.60
CA GLY A 58 3.54 11.58 -6.02
C GLY A 58 4.53 11.13 -4.93
N TYR A 59 4.65 9.84 -4.66
CA TYR A 59 5.62 9.33 -3.70
C TYR A 59 6.98 9.09 -4.37
N THR A 60 8.00 9.81 -3.90
CA THR A 60 9.38 9.71 -4.40
C THR A 60 10.23 8.67 -3.68
N LYS A 61 9.75 8.17 -2.53
CA LYS A 61 10.40 7.13 -1.72
C LYS A 61 9.60 5.83 -1.77
N GLN A 62 10.22 4.74 -1.31
CA GLN A 62 9.56 3.45 -1.17
C GLN A 62 8.55 3.46 -0.02
N GLU A 63 7.27 3.32 -0.37
CA GLU A 63 6.15 3.32 0.55
C GLU A 63 5.60 1.92 0.78
N ARG A 64 5.05 1.69 1.98
CA ARG A 64 4.43 0.41 2.34
C ARG A 64 3.21 0.13 1.48
N VAL A 65 3.13 -1.06 0.90
CA VAL A 65 2.00 -1.52 0.11
C VAL A 65 1.56 -2.91 0.53
N CYS A 66 0.30 -3.26 0.26
CA CYS A 66 -0.14 -4.64 0.39
C CYS A 66 0.40 -5.50 -0.75
N ASP A 67 0.36 -6.82 -0.58
CA ASP A 67 0.95 -7.78 -1.55
C ASP A 67 0.36 -7.62 -2.96
N ARG A 68 -0.96 -7.37 -3.05
CA ARG A 68 -1.63 -7.11 -4.33
C ARG A 68 -1.09 -5.85 -5.02
N CYS A 69 -0.90 -4.76 -4.25
CA CYS A 69 -0.34 -3.52 -4.79
C CYS A 69 1.15 -3.65 -5.07
N TYR A 70 1.88 -4.47 -4.32
CA TYR A 70 3.27 -4.80 -4.62
C TYR A 70 3.40 -5.41 -6.01
N ILE A 71 2.61 -6.45 -6.31
CA ILE A 71 2.61 -7.09 -7.63
C ILE A 71 2.24 -6.08 -8.74
N LYS A 72 1.25 -5.21 -8.50
CA LYS A 72 0.81 -4.20 -9.49
C LYS A 72 1.85 -3.11 -9.77
N HIS A 73 2.65 -2.74 -8.78
CA HIS A 73 3.54 -1.57 -8.85
C HIS A 73 5.04 -1.91 -8.86
N ARG A 74 5.44 -3.18 -8.68
CA ARG A 74 6.85 -3.60 -8.74
C ARG A 74 7.46 -3.44 -10.13
N ASP A 75 6.66 -3.58 -11.20
CA ASP A 75 7.14 -3.49 -12.58
C ASP A 75 7.52 -2.05 -13.00
N GLU A 76 7.15 -1.05 -12.19
CA GLU A 76 7.59 0.35 -12.37
C GLU A 76 9.02 0.57 -11.82
N VAL A 77 9.51 -0.31 -10.95
CA VAL A 77 10.83 -0.23 -10.30
C VAL A 77 11.92 -0.86 -11.18
N ASP A 78 11.59 -1.94 -11.90
CA ASP A 78 12.59 -2.75 -12.62
C ASP A 78 13.17 -2.06 -13.87
N LYS A 79 12.44 -1.08 -14.45
CA LYS A 79 12.91 -0.29 -15.60
C LYS A 79 13.99 0.73 -15.27
N ARG A 80 14.32 0.95 -13.99
CA ARG A 80 15.31 1.95 -13.54
C ARG A 80 16.50 1.37 -12.76
N GLY A 81 16.63 0.05 -12.63
CA GLY A 81 17.88 -0.57 -12.19
C GLY A 81 18.36 -0.19 -10.77
N ILE A 82 17.46 0.18 -9.86
CA ILE A 82 17.82 0.39 -8.45
C ILE A 82 17.71 -0.95 -7.73
N LYS A 83 18.80 -1.72 -7.75
CA LYS A 83 18.96 -2.92 -6.92
C LYS A 83 18.67 -2.55 -5.47
N GLY A 84 17.60 -3.13 -4.90
CA GLY A 84 17.34 -3.06 -3.47
C GLY A 84 18.47 -3.78 -2.73
N SER A 85 19.26 -3.03 -1.97
CA SER A 85 20.29 -3.54 -1.09
C SER A 85 19.73 -4.59 -0.14
N LYS A 86 20.49 -5.68 0.02
CA LYS A 86 20.47 -6.51 1.23
C LYS A 86 20.85 -5.66 2.44
#